data_AF-A0A7S2FMT5-F1
#
_entry.id   AF-A0A7S2FMT5-F1
#
_cell.length_a   1.000
_cell.length_b   1.000
_cell.length_c   1.000
_cell.angle_alpha   90.00
_cell.angle_beta   90.00
_cell.angle_gamma   90.00
#
_symmetry.space_group_name_H-M   'P 1'
#
loop_
_entity.id
_entity.type
_entity.pdbx_description
1 polymer ?
#
loop_
_entity_poly.entity_id
_entity_poly.type
_entity_poly.pdbx_seq_one_letter_code
_entity_poly.pdbx_strand_id
1 'polypeptide(L)'
;RSIFLYLDRSYMIQNPSVRSIWDSGLDLFCKHMRARAEVETKVTSGLIATIKREMHGERVNHTLLRNLVQMLSALKVYETLFEKPFLVDAELLYTAEGSRYMEHSDVPAFLVHVEKRLQEASDMAVHYLEQATLKPLVRTLERNLLAPHVANLLQKGFDVLMDTNRIPDLHRMFTLFQRVDALDQMKAAFNAYVRRMGLKLVNDEQRDKEIVEELLLFRGKIDTVLAEAFNSDDAFKGTLKSSFEEITNVRGNRLAELIAKFMDTQIKG
;
A
#
# COMPACT_ATOMS: atom_id res chain seq x y z
N ARG A 1 4.86 -44.57 -12.80
CA ARG A 1 3.68 -44.85 -11.94
C ARG A 1 2.64 -45.73 -12.65
N SER A 2 2.14 -45.35 -13.82
CA SER A 2 1.05 -46.08 -14.53
C SER A 2 1.36 -47.55 -14.82
N ILE A 3 2.61 -47.87 -15.15
CA ILE A 3 3.07 -49.25 -15.38
C ILE A 3 3.16 -50.05 -14.05
N PHE A 4 3.47 -49.40 -12.93
CA PHE A 4 3.68 -50.01 -11.62
C PHE A 4 2.51 -49.75 -10.65
N LEU A 5 1.30 -49.53 -11.17
CA LEU A 5 0.15 -49.11 -10.36
C LEU A 5 -0.18 -50.12 -9.24
N TYR A 6 -0.08 -51.41 -9.55
CA TYR A 6 -0.32 -52.49 -8.58
C TYR A 6 0.69 -52.46 -7.43
N LEU A 7 1.97 -52.20 -7.73
CA LEU A 7 3.01 -52.03 -6.72
C LEU A 7 2.77 -50.77 -5.89
N ASP A 8 2.45 -49.65 -6.52
CA ASP A 8 2.25 -48.36 -5.86
C ASP A 8 0.96 -48.27 -5.02
N ARG A 9 -0.01 -49.18 -5.23
CA ARG A 9 -1.27 -49.22 -4.45
C ARG A 9 -1.32 -50.42 -3.51
N SER A 10 -1.21 -51.63 -4.03
CA SER A 10 -1.45 -52.85 -3.25
C SER A 10 -0.33 -53.14 -2.26
N TYR A 11 0.94 -52.97 -2.67
CA TYR A 11 2.10 -53.23 -1.80
C TYR A 11 2.25 -52.15 -0.71
N MET A 12 1.93 -50.89 -1.03
CA MET A 12 1.92 -49.80 -0.05
C MET A 12 0.85 -49.97 1.02
N ILE A 13 -0.35 -50.42 0.66
CA ILE A 13 -1.43 -50.70 1.64
C ILE A 13 -0.97 -51.74 2.67
N GLN A 14 -0.15 -52.72 2.24
CA GLN A 14 0.38 -53.77 3.09
C GLN A 14 1.66 -53.36 3.85
N ASN A 15 2.34 -52.29 3.42
CA ASN A 15 3.60 -51.83 4.00
C ASN A 15 3.59 -50.30 4.18
N PRO A 16 2.92 -49.77 5.24
CA PRO A 16 2.72 -48.33 5.43
C PRO A 16 4.02 -47.53 5.63
N SER A 17 5.12 -48.20 5.98
CA SER A 17 6.44 -47.60 6.15
C SER A 17 7.16 -47.30 4.83
N VAL A 18 6.67 -47.84 3.70
CA VAL A 18 7.29 -47.69 2.38
C VAL A 18 6.66 -46.48 1.66
N ARG A 19 7.50 -45.57 1.16
CA ARG A 19 7.06 -44.38 0.40
C ARG A 19 6.53 -44.77 -0.98
N SER A 20 5.64 -43.95 -1.55
CA SER A 20 5.18 -44.16 -2.92
C SER A 20 6.31 -44.01 -3.93
N ILE A 21 6.13 -44.56 -5.13
CA ILE A 21 7.07 -44.39 -6.24
C ILE A 21 7.19 -42.89 -6.58
N TRP A 22 6.10 -42.15 -6.46
CA TRP A 22 6.08 -40.71 -6.67
C TRP A 22 6.93 -39.97 -5.63
N ASP A 23 6.69 -40.21 -4.34
CA ASP A 23 7.43 -39.56 -3.25
C ASP A 23 8.91 -39.94 -3.28
N SER A 24 9.21 -41.23 -3.55
CA SER A 24 10.58 -41.71 -3.72
C SER A 24 11.30 -41.02 -4.88
N GLY A 25 10.59 -40.77 -5.99
CA GLY A 25 11.11 -40.02 -7.12
C GLY A 25 11.42 -38.57 -6.77
N LEU A 26 10.53 -37.89 -6.04
CA LEU A 26 10.74 -36.53 -5.55
C LEU A 26 11.92 -36.47 -4.56
N ASP A 27 12.04 -37.43 -3.65
CA ASP A 27 13.15 -37.50 -2.70
C ASP A 27 14.49 -37.69 -3.42
N LEU A 28 14.55 -38.60 -4.39
CA LEU A 28 15.75 -38.83 -5.19
C LEU A 28 16.13 -37.59 -5.99
N PHE A 29 15.16 -36.95 -6.66
CA PHE A 29 15.41 -35.73 -7.41
C PHE A 29 15.91 -34.61 -6.49
N CYS A 30 15.24 -34.37 -5.37
CA CYS A 30 15.63 -33.37 -4.37
C CYS A 30 17.05 -33.62 -3.85
N LYS A 31 17.36 -34.88 -3.48
CA LYS A 31 18.68 -35.29 -3.01
C LYS A 31 19.77 -34.98 -4.03
N HIS A 32 19.57 -35.36 -5.30
CA HIS A 32 20.58 -35.15 -6.33
C HIS A 32 20.70 -33.70 -6.80
N MET A 33 19.59 -32.93 -6.80
CA MET A 33 19.60 -31.50 -7.05
C MET A 33 20.41 -30.77 -5.97
N ARG A 34 20.13 -31.05 -4.69
CA ARG A 34 20.83 -30.46 -3.54
C ARG A 34 22.30 -30.86 -3.46
N ALA A 35 22.63 -32.09 -3.85
CA ALA A 35 24.02 -32.55 -3.92
C ALA A 35 24.85 -31.80 -4.98
N ARG A 36 24.21 -31.09 -5.91
CA ARG A 36 24.85 -30.31 -6.97
C ARG A 36 24.57 -28.83 -6.74
N ALA A 37 25.38 -28.21 -5.87
CA ALA A 37 25.25 -26.80 -5.50
C ALA A 37 25.09 -25.87 -6.72
N GLU A 38 25.83 -26.10 -7.81
CA GLU A 38 25.74 -25.28 -9.02
C GLU A 38 24.34 -25.31 -9.67
N VAL A 39 23.67 -26.48 -9.66
CA VAL A 39 22.31 -26.62 -10.20
C VAL A 39 21.32 -25.89 -9.29
N GLU A 40 21.43 -26.12 -7.98
CA GLU A 40 20.57 -25.46 -7.00
C GLU A 40 20.67 -23.94 -7.11
N THR A 41 21.89 -23.38 -7.06
CA THR A 41 22.13 -21.93 -7.18
C THR A 41 21.65 -21.37 -8.51
N LYS A 42 21.91 -22.06 -9.64
CA LYS A 42 21.42 -21.58 -10.95
C LYS A 42 19.91 -21.56 -11.05
N VAL A 43 19.22 -22.55 -10.48
CA VAL A 43 17.75 -22.60 -10.47
C VAL A 43 17.20 -21.49 -9.58
N THR A 44 17.70 -21.33 -8.36
CA THR A 44 17.17 -20.35 -7.39
C THR A 44 17.49 -18.92 -7.80
N SER A 45 18.76 -18.60 -8.06
CA SER A 45 19.18 -17.27 -8.50
C SER A 45 18.63 -16.93 -9.88
N GLY A 46 18.53 -17.91 -10.79
CA GLY A 46 17.93 -17.70 -12.11
C GLY A 46 16.43 -17.39 -12.05
N LEU A 47 15.69 -18.06 -11.15
CA LEU A 47 14.28 -17.80 -10.90
C LEU A 47 14.08 -16.37 -10.35
N ILE A 48 14.82 -16.01 -9.30
CA ILE A 48 14.76 -14.67 -8.69
C ILE A 48 15.17 -13.59 -9.70
N ALA A 49 16.25 -13.80 -10.45
CA ALA A 49 16.70 -12.84 -11.46
C ALA A 49 15.67 -12.65 -12.58
N THR A 50 14.92 -13.70 -12.95
CA THR A 50 13.85 -13.58 -13.95
C THR A 50 12.67 -12.79 -13.41
N ILE A 51 12.24 -13.04 -12.17
CA ILE A 51 11.21 -12.22 -11.52
C ILE A 51 11.66 -10.77 -11.37
N LYS A 52 12.93 -10.53 -11.00
CA LYS A 52 13.49 -9.18 -10.91
C LYS A 52 13.41 -8.44 -12.25
N ARG A 53 13.72 -9.10 -13.37
CA ARG A 53 13.56 -8.51 -14.71
C ARG A 53 12.11 -8.13 -15.00
N GLU A 54 11.16 -8.98 -14.63
CA GLU A 54 9.73 -8.65 -14.72
C GLU A 54 9.36 -7.42 -13.90
N MET A 55 9.87 -7.30 -12.66
CA MET A 55 9.66 -6.12 -11.82
C MET A 55 10.25 -4.83 -12.42
N HIS A 56 11.19 -4.93 -13.35
CA HIS A 56 11.72 -3.80 -14.12
C HIS A 56 10.98 -3.56 -15.44
N GLY A 57 9.89 -4.30 -15.70
CA GLY A 57 9.03 -4.15 -16.88
C GLY A 57 9.42 -5.04 -18.06
N GLU A 58 10.35 -5.98 -17.90
CA GLU A 58 10.68 -6.94 -18.95
C GLU A 58 9.64 -8.03 -19.08
N ARG A 59 9.38 -8.51 -20.30
CA ARG A 59 8.52 -9.67 -20.53
C ARG A 59 9.26 -10.95 -20.15
N VAL A 60 8.61 -11.78 -19.35
CA VAL A 60 9.16 -13.07 -18.90
C VAL A 60 8.19 -14.21 -19.21
N ASN A 61 8.70 -15.45 -19.19
CA ASN A 61 7.88 -16.64 -19.43
C ASN A 61 7.22 -17.10 -18.12
N HIS A 62 5.96 -16.72 -17.90
CA HIS A 62 5.18 -17.12 -16.71
C HIS A 62 4.97 -18.63 -16.59
N THR A 63 4.88 -19.35 -17.71
CA THR A 63 4.77 -20.82 -17.67
C THR A 63 6.04 -21.45 -17.10
N LEU A 64 7.22 -20.93 -17.47
CA LEU A 64 8.49 -21.38 -16.89
C LEU A 64 8.57 -21.07 -15.39
N LEU A 65 8.22 -19.85 -14.98
CA LEU A 65 8.20 -19.45 -13.56
C LEU A 65 7.28 -20.37 -12.75
N ARG A 66 6.05 -20.58 -13.24
CA ARG A 66 5.06 -21.44 -12.60
C ARG A 66 5.57 -22.88 -12.45
N ASN A 67 6.13 -23.45 -13.52
CA ASN A 67 6.65 -24.82 -13.49
C ASN A 67 7.81 -24.98 -12.49
N LEU A 68 8.71 -23.98 -12.41
CA LEU A 68 9.81 -23.99 -11.45
C LEU A 68 9.31 -23.82 -10.01
N VAL A 69 8.37 -22.91 -9.76
CA VAL A 69 7.76 -22.76 -8.43
C VAL A 69 7.06 -24.04 -8.00
N GLN A 70 6.22 -24.63 -8.86
CA GLN A 70 5.54 -25.89 -8.59
C GLN A 70 6.52 -27.04 -8.31
N MET A 71 7.64 -27.10 -9.03
CA MET A 71 8.70 -28.06 -8.75
C MET A 71 9.29 -27.83 -7.36
N LEU A 72 9.67 -26.60 -7.00
CA LEU A 72 10.24 -26.31 -5.67
C LEU A 72 9.25 -26.61 -4.54
N SER A 73 7.96 -26.38 -4.76
CA SER A 73 6.90 -26.71 -3.81
C SER A 73 6.71 -28.21 -3.66
N ALA A 74 6.66 -28.96 -4.77
CA ALA A 74 6.57 -30.42 -4.75
C ALA A 74 7.77 -31.06 -4.03
N LEU A 75 8.96 -30.46 -4.16
CA LEU A 75 10.18 -30.90 -3.46
C LEU A 75 10.26 -30.42 -2.01
N LYS A 76 9.29 -29.61 -1.53
CA LYS A 76 9.25 -29.02 -0.18
C LYS A 76 10.47 -28.16 0.14
N VAL A 77 10.97 -27.43 -0.86
CA VAL A 77 12.15 -26.57 -0.73
C VAL A 77 11.88 -25.11 -1.07
N TYR A 78 10.66 -24.78 -1.51
CA TYR A 78 10.23 -23.45 -1.94
C TYR A 78 10.56 -22.35 -0.93
N GLU A 79 10.13 -22.50 0.33
CA GLU A 79 10.32 -21.48 1.36
C GLU A 79 11.82 -21.18 1.58
N THR A 80 12.63 -22.24 1.70
CA THR A 80 14.04 -22.12 2.07
C THR A 80 14.93 -21.67 0.92
N LEU A 81 14.68 -22.19 -0.28
CA LEU A 81 15.56 -21.97 -1.43
C LEU A 81 15.14 -20.79 -2.30
N PHE A 82 13.87 -20.39 -2.25
CA PHE A 82 13.33 -19.33 -3.09
C PHE A 82 12.69 -18.21 -2.29
N GLU A 83 11.66 -18.47 -1.48
CA GLU A 83 10.84 -17.40 -0.89
C GLU A 83 11.65 -16.47 0.01
N LYS A 84 12.45 -17.03 0.94
CA LYS A 84 13.28 -16.22 1.85
C LYS A 84 14.30 -15.37 1.09
N PRO A 85 15.14 -15.92 0.19
CA PRO A 85 16.04 -15.11 -0.64
C PRO A 85 15.30 -14.08 -1.52
N PHE A 86 14.17 -14.46 -2.12
CA PHE A 86 13.36 -13.57 -2.94
C PHE A 86 12.86 -12.35 -2.15
N LEU A 87 12.38 -12.55 -0.91
CA LEU A 87 11.92 -11.46 -0.06
C LEU A 87 13.05 -10.52 0.38
N VAL A 88 14.27 -11.03 0.55
CA VAL A 88 15.47 -10.20 0.81
C VAL A 88 15.79 -9.33 -0.40
N ASP A 89 15.76 -9.90 -1.61
CA ASP A 89 15.97 -9.14 -2.85
C ASP A 89 14.87 -8.09 -3.06
N ALA A 90 13.62 -8.43 -2.75
CA ALA A 90 12.48 -7.52 -2.83
C ALA A 90 12.61 -6.36 -1.84
N GLU A 91 13.09 -6.62 -0.62
CA GLU A 91 13.36 -5.57 0.38
C GLU A 91 14.40 -4.55 -0.11
N LEU A 92 15.52 -5.03 -0.66
CA LEU A 92 16.56 -4.16 -1.22
C LEU A 92 16.02 -3.33 -2.40
N LEU A 93 15.23 -3.97 -3.28
CA LEU A 93 14.62 -3.31 -4.42
C LEU A 93 13.66 -2.21 -3.97
N TYR A 94 12.70 -2.52 -3.10
CA TYR A 94 11.68 -1.55 -2.66
C TYR A 94 12.26 -0.40 -1.85
N THR A 95 13.31 -0.65 -1.05
CA THR A 95 14.03 0.41 -0.33
C THR A 95 14.70 1.41 -1.29
N ALA A 96 15.40 0.88 -2.29
CA ALA A 96 16.06 1.71 -3.30
C ALA A 96 15.03 2.45 -4.18
N GLU A 97 13.95 1.76 -4.54
CA GLU A 97 12.87 2.30 -5.36
C GLU A 97 12.13 3.43 -4.63
N GLY A 98 11.78 3.26 -3.36
CA GLY A 98 11.10 4.28 -2.55
C GLY A 98 11.94 5.55 -2.44
N SER A 99 13.24 5.41 -2.15
CA SER A 99 14.17 6.54 -2.07
C SER A 99 14.24 7.29 -3.42
N ARG A 100 14.41 6.56 -4.53
CA ARG A 100 14.48 7.15 -5.88
C ARG A 100 13.20 7.88 -6.26
N TYR A 101 12.04 7.25 -6.07
CA TYR A 101 10.75 7.87 -6.42
C TYR A 101 10.45 9.08 -5.54
N MET A 102 10.78 9.04 -4.24
CA MET A 102 10.56 10.18 -3.34
C MET A 102 11.42 11.40 -3.69
N GLU A 103 12.56 11.19 -4.35
CA GLU A 103 13.45 12.25 -4.84
C GLU A 103 13.02 12.80 -6.21
N HIS A 104 12.55 11.93 -7.11
CA HIS A 104 12.38 12.25 -8.54
C HIS A 104 10.91 12.38 -8.99
N SER A 105 9.93 12.16 -8.10
CA SER A 105 8.52 12.18 -8.44
C SER A 105 7.72 13.05 -7.47
N ASP A 106 6.57 13.54 -7.94
CA ASP A 106 5.61 14.20 -7.07
C ASP A 106 4.82 13.18 -6.23
N VAL A 107 4.10 13.68 -5.23
CA VAL A 107 3.33 12.84 -4.31
C VAL A 107 2.24 12.01 -5.02
N PRO A 108 1.42 12.57 -5.94
CA PRO A 108 0.49 11.77 -6.74
C PRO A 108 1.16 10.60 -7.47
N ALA A 109 2.25 10.84 -8.21
CA ALA A 109 2.94 9.81 -8.96
C ALA A 109 3.55 8.74 -8.05
N PHE A 110 4.11 9.15 -6.90
CA PHE A 110 4.59 8.22 -5.88
C PHE A 110 3.48 7.28 -5.40
N LEU A 111 2.31 7.83 -5.02
CA LEU A 111 1.20 7.03 -4.50
C LEU A 111 0.65 6.06 -5.56
N VAL A 112 0.51 6.52 -6.82
CA VAL A 112 0.11 5.66 -7.95
C VAL A 112 1.13 4.53 -8.16
N HIS A 113 2.42 4.83 -8.02
CA HIS A 113 3.47 3.82 -8.11
C HIS A 113 3.33 2.74 -7.03
N VAL A 114 3.05 3.12 -5.78
CA VAL A 114 2.81 2.16 -4.68
C VAL A 114 1.62 1.25 -4.97
N GLU A 115 0.49 1.81 -5.43
CA GLU A 115 -0.68 1.01 -5.84
C GLU A 115 -0.34 0.03 -6.96
N LYS A 116 0.42 0.49 -7.97
CA LYS A 116 0.86 -0.35 -9.07
C LYS A 116 1.70 -1.53 -8.57
N ARG A 117 2.65 -1.28 -7.66
CA ARG A 117 3.49 -2.35 -7.07
C ARG A 117 2.67 -3.34 -6.25
N LEU A 118 1.65 -2.88 -5.52
CA LEU A 118 0.72 -3.75 -4.80
C LEU A 118 -0.07 -4.66 -5.76
N GLN A 119 -0.54 -4.10 -6.87
CA GLN A 119 -1.25 -4.87 -7.90
C GLN A 119 -0.33 -5.90 -8.57
N GLU A 120 0.89 -5.50 -8.95
CA GLU A 120 1.89 -6.40 -9.53
C GLU A 120 2.21 -7.57 -8.57
N ALA A 121 2.36 -7.32 -7.27
CA ALA A 121 2.55 -8.38 -6.28
C ALA A 121 1.37 -9.36 -6.20
N SER A 122 0.13 -8.85 -6.28
CA SER A 122 -1.08 -9.66 -6.35
C SER A 122 -1.09 -10.52 -7.62
N ASP A 123 -0.75 -9.93 -8.76
CA ASP A 123 -0.71 -10.63 -10.04
C ASP A 123 0.35 -11.74 -10.01
N MET A 124 1.55 -11.50 -9.46
CA MET A 124 2.59 -12.52 -9.32
C MET A 124 2.11 -13.73 -8.49
N ALA A 125 1.38 -13.48 -7.40
CA ALA A 125 0.79 -14.52 -6.56
C ALA A 125 -0.28 -15.35 -7.30
N VAL A 126 -1.06 -14.72 -8.19
CA VAL A 126 -2.04 -15.42 -9.03
C VAL A 126 -1.37 -16.21 -10.15
N HIS A 127 -0.32 -15.66 -10.77
CA HIS A 127 0.24 -16.23 -11.99
C HIS A 127 1.25 -17.34 -11.75
N TYR A 128 2.11 -17.24 -10.74
CA TYR A 128 3.19 -18.23 -10.59
C TYR A 128 3.75 -18.45 -9.16
N LEU A 129 3.55 -17.55 -8.19
CA LEU A 129 4.02 -17.79 -6.82
C LEU A 129 3.05 -18.67 -6.01
N GLU A 130 3.53 -19.21 -4.90
CA GLU A 130 2.65 -19.80 -3.88
C GLU A 130 1.78 -18.72 -3.22
N GLN A 131 0.50 -19.04 -2.95
CA GLN A 131 -0.44 -18.09 -2.33
C GLN A 131 0.05 -17.60 -0.95
N ALA A 132 0.80 -18.44 -0.24
CA ALA A 132 1.39 -18.11 1.05
C ALA A 132 2.39 -16.93 0.96
N THR A 133 2.99 -16.69 -0.22
CA THR A 133 4.00 -15.64 -0.44
C THR A 133 3.41 -14.24 -0.58
N LEU A 134 2.13 -14.12 -0.94
CA LEU A 134 1.49 -12.83 -1.16
C LEU A 134 1.58 -11.93 0.08
N LYS A 135 1.21 -12.46 1.24
CA LYS A 135 1.16 -11.67 2.49
C LYS A 135 2.56 -11.21 2.94
N PRO A 136 3.61 -12.06 2.95
CA PRO A 136 4.99 -11.61 3.18
C PRO A 136 5.46 -10.55 2.17
N LEU A 137 5.20 -10.75 0.86
CA LEU A 137 5.64 -9.81 -0.18
C LEU A 137 5.00 -8.43 -0.04
N VAL A 138 3.68 -8.40 0.20
CA VAL A 138 2.93 -7.15 0.44
C VAL A 138 3.46 -6.42 1.68
N ARG A 139 3.74 -7.15 2.77
CA ARG A 139 4.36 -6.55 3.97
C ARG A 139 5.74 -5.98 3.70
N THR A 140 6.55 -6.68 2.91
CA THR A 140 7.88 -6.19 2.49
C THR A 140 7.75 -4.90 1.67
N LEU A 141 6.76 -4.80 0.79
CA LEU A 141 6.47 -3.57 0.04
C LEU A 141 6.01 -2.45 0.98
N GLU A 142 5.01 -2.69 1.82
CA GLU A 142 4.47 -1.70 2.76
C GLU A 142 5.57 -1.13 3.69
N ARG A 143 6.42 -2.01 4.24
CA ARG A 143 7.50 -1.64 5.15
C ARG A 143 8.63 -0.86 4.49
N ASN A 144 8.98 -1.17 3.24
CA ASN A 144 10.20 -0.65 2.63
C ASN A 144 9.93 0.39 1.53
N LEU A 145 8.80 0.32 0.83
CA LEU A 145 8.41 1.26 -0.22
C LEU A 145 7.58 2.43 0.32
N LEU A 146 6.68 2.20 1.29
CA LEU A 146 5.71 3.22 1.73
C LEU A 146 6.04 3.80 3.10
N ALA A 147 6.09 2.96 4.14
CA ALA A 147 6.21 3.40 5.54
C ALA A 147 7.35 4.40 5.82
N PRO A 148 8.57 4.24 5.26
CA PRO A 148 9.69 5.15 5.54
C PRO A 148 9.46 6.57 4.99
N HIS A 149 8.54 6.75 4.05
CA HIS A 149 8.34 8.01 3.32
C HIS A 149 7.06 8.75 3.72
N VAL A 150 6.24 8.20 4.62
CA VAL A 150 4.96 8.79 5.06
C VAL A 150 5.11 10.26 5.49
N ALA A 151 6.09 10.56 6.35
CA ALA A 151 6.32 11.94 6.82
C ALA A 151 6.66 12.89 5.67
N ASN A 152 7.50 12.45 4.72
CA ASN A 152 7.88 13.27 3.56
C ASN A 152 6.70 13.48 2.60
N LEU A 153 5.87 12.46 2.40
CA LEU A 153 4.67 12.55 1.55
C LEU A 153 3.67 13.56 2.12
N LEU A 154 3.47 13.54 3.44
CA LEU A 154 2.61 14.51 4.12
C LEU A 154 3.20 15.93 4.03
N GLN A 155 4.47 16.09 4.38
CA GLN A 155 5.13 17.38 4.41
C GLN A 155 5.20 18.05 3.03
N LYS A 156 5.46 17.29 1.97
CA LYS A 156 5.64 17.84 0.61
C LYS A 156 4.35 17.95 -0.19
N GLY A 157 3.37 17.08 0.06
CA GLY A 157 2.22 16.92 -0.84
C GLY A 157 0.87 17.23 -0.22
N PHE A 158 0.66 16.98 1.08
CA PHE A 158 -0.69 16.98 1.64
C PHE A 158 -1.41 18.33 1.44
N ASP A 159 -0.74 19.44 1.79
CA ASP A 159 -1.27 20.79 1.63
C ASP A 159 -1.63 21.09 0.16
N VAL A 160 -0.75 20.72 -0.78
CA VAL A 160 -0.97 20.93 -2.22
C VAL A 160 -2.20 20.15 -2.71
N LEU A 161 -2.36 18.90 -2.29
CA LEU A 161 -3.51 18.07 -2.65
C LEU A 161 -4.82 18.64 -2.09
N MET A 162 -4.80 19.14 -0.86
CA MET A 162 -5.94 19.81 -0.24
C MET A 162 -6.27 21.12 -0.96
N ASP A 163 -5.28 21.97 -1.25
CA ASP A 163 -5.47 23.25 -1.93
C ASP A 163 -6.05 23.08 -3.33
N THR A 164 -5.55 22.09 -4.08
CA THR A 164 -5.98 21.79 -5.46
C THR A 164 -7.18 20.84 -5.54
N ASN A 165 -7.77 20.47 -4.40
CA ASN A 165 -8.94 19.58 -4.31
C ASN A 165 -8.76 18.26 -5.08
N ARG A 166 -7.59 17.64 -4.96
CA ARG A 166 -7.23 16.39 -5.66
C ARG A 166 -7.81 15.18 -4.93
N ILE A 167 -9.15 15.07 -4.92
CA ILE A 167 -9.90 14.02 -4.22
C ILE A 167 -9.38 12.60 -4.50
N PRO A 168 -9.13 12.18 -5.76
CA PRO A 168 -8.65 10.82 -6.03
C PRO A 168 -7.28 10.52 -5.39
N ASP A 169 -6.39 11.52 -5.36
CA ASP A 169 -5.04 11.37 -4.81
C ASP A 169 -5.07 11.39 -3.27
N LEU A 170 -5.96 12.19 -2.67
CA LEU A 170 -6.24 12.19 -1.23
C LEU A 170 -6.84 10.85 -0.78
N HIS A 171 -7.76 10.28 -1.57
CA HIS A 171 -8.34 8.96 -1.30
C HIS A 171 -7.26 7.89 -1.31
N ARG A 172 -6.42 7.90 -2.36
CA ARG A 172 -5.28 6.99 -2.47
C ARG A 172 -4.31 7.12 -1.29
N MET A 173 -4.00 8.35 -0.88
CA MET A 173 -3.16 8.58 0.29
C MET A 173 -3.79 7.96 1.54
N PHE A 174 -5.09 8.19 1.77
CA PHE A 174 -5.83 7.64 2.91
C PHE A 174 -5.81 6.11 2.92
N THR A 175 -6.16 5.46 1.81
CA THR A 175 -6.21 4.00 1.71
C THR A 175 -4.84 3.36 1.86
N LEU A 176 -3.79 3.95 1.28
CA LEU A 176 -2.42 3.46 1.43
C LEU A 176 -1.91 3.62 2.87
N PHE A 177 -2.23 4.73 3.53
CA PHE A 177 -1.76 5.00 4.89
C PHE A 177 -2.45 4.13 5.94
N GLN A 178 -3.67 3.65 5.68
CA GLN A 178 -4.31 2.59 6.47
C GLN A 178 -3.47 1.31 6.51
N ARG A 179 -2.75 0.99 5.44
CA ARG A 179 -1.97 -0.25 5.32
C ARG A 179 -0.70 -0.25 6.16
N VAL A 180 -0.22 0.93 6.54
CA VAL A 180 1.01 1.15 7.31
C VAL A 180 0.75 1.87 8.64
N ASP A 181 -0.49 1.80 9.13
CA ASP A 181 -0.92 2.39 10.41
C ASP A 181 -0.55 3.89 10.55
N ALA A 182 -0.62 4.64 9.45
CA ALA A 182 -0.17 6.03 9.36
C ALA A 182 -1.31 7.07 9.41
N LEU A 183 -2.55 6.65 9.67
CA LEU A 183 -3.69 7.56 9.70
C LEU A 183 -3.59 8.64 10.78
N ASP A 184 -2.96 8.36 11.92
CA ASP A 184 -2.78 9.38 12.96
C ASP A 184 -1.85 10.52 12.51
N GLN A 185 -0.82 10.21 11.72
CA GLN A 185 0.08 11.22 11.14
C GLN A 185 -0.66 12.06 10.09
N MET A 186 -1.48 11.42 9.25
CA MET A 186 -2.32 12.12 8.27
C MET A 186 -3.37 12.99 8.93
N LYS A 187 -3.99 12.52 10.04
CA LYS A 187 -4.95 13.29 10.83
C LYS A 187 -4.29 14.52 11.48
N ALA A 188 -3.05 14.39 11.94
CA ALA A 188 -2.27 15.53 12.44
C ALA A 188 -1.99 16.55 11.34
N ALA A 189 -1.60 16.11 10.13
CA ALA A 189 -1.42 16.97 8.97
C ALA A 189 -2.72 17.66 8.55
N PHE A 190 -3.83 16.91 8.54
CA PHE A 190 -5.17 17.42 8.26
C PHE A 190 -5.59 18.50 9.26
N ASN A 191 -5.43 18.26 10.57
CA ASN A 191 -5.72 19.24 11.60
C ASN A 191 -4.88 20.52 11.41
N ALA A 192 -3.57 20.36 11.18
CA ALA A 192 -2.66 21.48 10.97
C ALA A 192 -3.07 22.32 9.75
N TYR A 193 -3.43 21.66 8.64
CA TYR A 193 -3.93 22.32 7.43
C TYR A 193 -5.21 23.10 7.72
N VAL A 194 -6.22 22.45 8.31
CA VAL A 194 -7.53 23.08 8.58
C VAL A 194 -7.38 24.29 9.48
N ARG A 195 -6.63 24.17 10.59
CA ARG A 195 -6.38 25.28 11.51
C ARG A 195 -5.66 26.42 10.83
N ARG A 196 -4.57 26.14 10.11
CA ARG A 196 -3.79 27.18 9.44
C ARG A 196 -4.60 27.95 8.41
N MET A 197 -5.37 27.25 7.57
CA MET A 197 -6.20 27.87 6.54
C MET A 197 -7.40 28.63 7.14
N GLY A 198 -8.11 28.03 8.10
CA GLY A 198 -9.22 28.66 8.79
C GLY A 198 -8.81 29.91 9.57
N LEU A 199 -7.68 29.87 10.29
CA LEU A 199 -7.16 31.04 11.00
C LEU A 199 -6.70 32.15 10.05
N LYS A 200 -6.14 31.80 8.89
CA LYS A 200 -5.80 32.78 7.87
C LYS A 200 -7.03 33.53 7.35
N LEU A 201 -8.13 32.82 7.12
CA LEU A 201 -9.41 33.43 6.71
C LEU A 201 -9.99 34.32 7.80
N VAL A 202 -10.00 33.83 9.05
CA VAL A 202 -10.60 34.58 10.17
C VAL A 202 -9.77 35.80 10.53
N ASN A 203 -8.44 35.78 10.45
CA ASN A 203 -7.61 36.89 10.90
C ASN A 203 -7.49 38.05 9.90
N ASP A 204 -8.04 37.92 8.69
CA ASP A 204 -8.03 39.00 7.69
C ASP A 204 -9.12 40.05 7.99
N GLU A 205 -8.75 41.11 8.74
CA GLU A 205 -9.66 42.20 9.15
C GLU A 205 -10.20 43.02 7.97
N GLN A 206 -9.57 42.97 6.80
CA GLN A 206 -10.03 43.74 5.63
C GLN A 206 -11.25 43.10 4.96
N ARG A 207 -11.55 41.83 5.28
CA ARG A 207 -12.57 41.01 4.61
C ARG A 207 -13.76 40.67 5.48
N ASP A 208 -13.99 41.40 6.58
CA ASP A 208 -15.04 41.16 7.58
C ASP A 208 -16.44 40.82 7.02
N LYS A 209 -16.81 41.37 5.85
CA LYS A 209 -18.10 41.09 5.19
C LYS A 209 -18.17 39.73 4.48
N GLU A 210 -17.04 39.20 4.04
CA GLU A 210 -16.90 37.97 3.25
C GLU A 210 -16.48 36.76 4.11
N ILE A 211 -15.94 37.01 5.32
CA ILE A 211 -15.41 35.96 6.22
C ILE A 211 -16.39 34.79 6.41
N VAL A 212 -17.68 35.08 6.65
CA VAL A 212 -18.68 34.02 6.93
C VAL A 212 -18.90 33.15 5.69
N GLU A 213 -19.04 33.76 4.52
CA GLU A 213 -19.22 33.06 3.26
C GLU A 213 -17.98 32.23 2.89
N GLU A 214 -16.79 32.79 3.03
CA GLU A 214 -15.53 32.08 2.80
C GLU A 214 -15.32 30.92 3.77
N LEU A 215 -15.69 31.07 5.05
CA LEU A 215 -15.63 29.98 6.02
C LEU A 215 -16.62 28.86 5.69
N LEU A 216 -17.82 29.19 5.21
CA LEU A 216 -18.80 28.19 4.78
C LEU A 216 -18.32 27.44 3.53
N LEU A 217 -17.75 28.16 2.55
CA LEU A 217 -17.15 27.56 1.36
C LEU A 217 -15.96 26.67 1.72
N PHE A 218 -15.07 27.17 2.59
CA PHE A 218 -13.95 26.39 3.11
C PHE A 218 -14.44 25.13 3.82
N ARG A 219 -15.42 25.27 4.72
CA ARG A 219 -16.03 24.14 5.42
C ARG A 219 -16.60 23.10 4.45
N GLY A 220 -17.39 23.53 3.46
CA GLY A 220 -17.97 22.66 2.45
C GLY A 220 -16.92 21.91 1.63
N LYS A 221 -15.80 22.56 1.29
CA LYS A 221 -14.66 21.90 0.63
C LYS A 221 -14.08 20.80 1.50
N ILE A 222 -13.85 21.07 2.79
CA ILE A 222 -13.31 20.05 3.70
C ILE A 222 -14.30 18.91 3.95
N ASP A 223 -15.60 19.20 4.08
CA ASP A 223 -16.64 18.16 4.23
C ASP A 223 -16.70 17.26 2.97
N THR A 224 -16.48 17.82 1.77
CA THR A 224 -16.37 17.04 0.53
C THR A 224 -15.16 16.11 0.55
N VAL A 225 -13.99 16.60 1.00
CA VAL A 225 -12.79 15.75 1.19
C VAL A 225 -13.07 14.63 2.19
N LEU A 226 -13.73 14.91 3.32
CA LEU A 226 -14.08 13.89 4.29
C LEU A 226 -14.98 12.82 3.69
N ALA A 227 -16.01 13.24 2.94
CA ALA A 227 -16.99 12.32 2.36
C ALA A 227 -16.37 11.44 1.26
N GLU A 228 -15.66 12.05 0.32
CA GLU A 228 -15.20 11.38 -0.90
C GLU A 228 -13.80 10.78 -0.78
N ALA A 229 -12.87 11.44 -0.08
CA ALA A 229 -11.49 10.96 0.04
C ALA A 229 -11.29 10.09 1.28
N PHE A 230 -11.82 10.49 2.43
CA PHE A 230 -11.53 9.82 3.71
C PHE A 230 -12.66 8.88 4.16
N ASN A 231 -13.54 8.46 3.24
CA ASN A 231 -14.63 7.50 3.49
C ASN A 231 -15.52 7.87 4.69
N SER A 232 -15.69 9.17 4.95
CA SER A 232 -16.43 9.65 6.12
C SER A 232 -15.89 9.13 7.46
N ASP A 233 -14.58 8.94 7.59
CA ASP A 233 -13.93 8.47 8.82
C ASP A 233 -14.26 9.37 10.03
N ASP A 234 -14.71 8.75 11.12
CA ASP A 234 -15.21 9.46 12.30
C ASP A 234 -14.10 10.18 13.07
N ALA A 235 -12.86 9.70 13.04
CA ALA A 235 -11.73 10.38 13.68
C ALA A 235 -11.37 11.66 12.93
N PHE A 236 -11.42 11.65 11.60
CA PHE A 236 -11.22 12.85 10.79
C PHE A 236 -12.39 13.84 10.92
N LYS A 237 -13.65 13.38 10.98
CA LYS A 237 -14.81 14.24 11.31
C LYS A 237 -14.69 14.89 12.68
N GLY A 238 -14.32 14.12 13.70
CA GLY A 238 -14.09 14.62 15.05
C GLY A 238 -13.00 15.69 15.08
N THR A 239 -11.90 15.43 14.38
CA THR A 239 -10.80 16.41 14.21
C THR A 239 -11.31 17.69 13.57
N LEU A 240 -12.04 17.59 12.46
CA LEU A 240 -12.61 18.75 11.77
C LEU A 240 -13.53 19.57 12.67
N LYS A 241 -14.39 18.91 13.46
CA LYS A 241 -15.28 19.57 14.42
C LYS A 241 -14.47 20.38 15.44
N SER A 242 -13.49 19.76 16.10
CA SER A 242 -12.65 20.43 17.08
C SER A 242 -11.85 21.59 16.47
N SER A 243 -11.26 21.41 15.27
CA SER A 243 -10.53 22.50 14.60
C SER A 243 -11.44 23.71 14.31
N PHE A 244 -12.68 23.49 13.86
CA PHE A 244 -13.62 24.58 13.57
C PHE A 244 -14.12 25.26 14.84
N GLU A 245 -14.36 24.53 15.93
CA GLU A 245 -14.68 25.14 17.23
C GLU A 245 -13.56 26.10 17.66
N GLU A 246 -12.29 25.71 17.56
CA GLU A 246 -11.16 26.58 17.84
C GLU A 246 -11.10 27.81 16.92
N ILE A 247 -11.27 27.63 15.59
CA ILE A 247 -11.27 28.72 14.61
C ILE A 247 -12.35 29.75 14.94
N THR A 248 -13.57 29.28 15.26
CA THR A 248 -14.68 30.19 15.57
C THR A 248 -14.49 30.96 16.87
N ASN A 249 -13.77 30.38 17.83
CA ASN A 249 -13.49 31.02 19.11
C ASN A 249 -12.42 32.12 19.04
N VAL A 250 -11.58 32.17 17.98
CA VAL A 250 -10.47 33.13 17.88
C VAL A 250 -10.90 34.59 17.88
N ARG A 251 -12.03 34.92 17.23
CA ARG A 251 -12.60 36.28 17.23
C ARG A 251 -13.77 36.45 18.21
N GLY A 252 -14.00 35.47 19.07
CA GLY A 252 -15.05 35.48 20.10
C GLY A 252 -16.39 36.00 19.57
N ASN A 253 -16.92 37.03 20.25
CA ASN A 253 -18.23 37.62 19.94
C ASN A 253 -18.33 38.23 18.53
N ARG A 254 -17.22 38.64 17.91
CA ARG A 254 -17.25 39.32 16.60
C ARG A 254 -17.65 38.37 15.47
N LEU A 255 -17.15 37.13 15.48
CA LEU A 255 -17.55 36.15 14.46
C LEU A 255 -19.01 35.72 14.64
N ALA A 256 -19.47 35.56 15.88
CA ALA A 256 -20.88 35.29 16.18
C ALA A 256 -21.79 36.42 15.68
N GLU A 257 -21.38 37.68 15.86
CA GLU A 257 -22.10 38.85 15.33
C GLU A 257 -22.18 38.83 13.80
N LEU A 258 -21.07 38.50 13.12
CA LEU A 258 -21.03 38.42 11.65
C LEU A 258 -21.93 37.28 11.12
N ILE A 259 -21.92 36.11 11.78
CA ILE A 259 -22.81 34.99 11.44
C ILE A 259 -24.28 35.40 11.60
N ALA A 260 -24.64 36.05 12.71
CA ALA A 260 -26.00 36.52 12.95
C ALA A 260 -26.46 37.50 11.87
N LYS A 261 -25.62 38.49 11.50
CA LYS A 261 -25.91 39.44 10.40
C LYS A 261 -26.07 38.74 9.05
N PHE A 262 -25.22 37.74 8.77
CA PHE A 262 -25.30 36.97 7.54
C PHE A 262 -26.62 36.19 7.45
N MET A 263 -27.02 35.49 8.52
CA MET A 263 -28.31 34.79 8.59
C MET A 263 -29.50 35.74 8.41
N ASP A 264 -29.48 36.90 9.08
CA ASP A 264 -30.52 37.93 8.95
C ASP A 264 -30.68 38.40 7.50
N THR A 265 -29.59 38.50 6.75
CA THR A 265 -29.59 38.94 5.34
C THR A 265 -30.14 37.85 4.42
N GLN A 266 -29.84 36.58 4.68
CA GLN A 266 -30.35 35.44 3.91
C GLN A 266 -31.83 35.12 4.18
N ILE A 267 -32.36 35.48 5.37
CA ILE A 267 -33.77 35.27 5.73
C ILE A 267 -34.67 36.41 5.22
N LYS A 268 -34.13 37.64 5.11
CA LYS A 268 -34.87 38.82 4.66
C LYS A 268 -34.87 39.01 3.14
N GLY A 269 -34.01 38.30 2.41
CA GLY A 269 -33.99 38.23 0.95
C GLY A 269 -34.77 37.03 0.43
#